data_AF-A0A957E229-F1
#
_entry.id   AF-A0A957E229-F1
#
_cell.length_a   1.000
_cell.length_b   1.000
_cell.length_c   1.000
_cell.angle_alpha   90.00
_cell.angle_beta   90.00
_cell.angle_gamma   90.00
#
_symmetry.space_group_name_H-M   'P 1'
#
loop_
_entity.id
_entity.type
_entity.pdbx_description
1 polymer ?
#
loop_
_entity_poly.entity_id
_entity_poly.type
_entity_poly.pdbx_seq_one_letter_code
_entity_poly.pdbx_strand_id
1 'polypeptide(L)' 'MQKIDFKKTLKYLYNPGKQAFTVVEVPPMQYLMVDGHGTPGVVPEYQEALEALYAVAYKIKFASNFTFS' A
#
# COMPACT_ATOMS: atom_id res chain seq x y z
N MET A 1 18.39 5.29 -4.74
CA MET A 1 17.76 4.30 -3.82
C MET A 1 17.40 3.05 -4.61
N GLN A 2 17.69 1.84 -4.14
CA GLN A 2 17.25 0.63 -4.83
C GLN A 2 15.71 0.55 -4.82
N LYS A 3 15.12 0.16 -5.95
CA LYS A 3 13.68 -0.07 -6.05
C LYS A 3 13.31 -1.26 -5.18
N ILE A 4 12.59 -1.02 -4.08
CA ILE A 4 12.10 -2.08 -3.20
C ILE A 4 10.80 -2.63 -3.77
N ASP A 5 10.75 -3.94 -3.97
CA ASP A 5 9.54 -4.69 -4.28
C ASP A 5 9.10 -5.45 -3.02
N PHE A 6 8.14 -4.89 -2.30
CA PHE A 6 7.63 -5.46 -1.05
C PHE A 6 7.00 -6.85 -1.26
N LYS A 7 6.40 -7.13 -2.43
CA LYS A 7 5.81 -8.44 -2.71
C LYS A 7 6.88 -9.54 -2.81
N LYS A 8 8.10 -9.17 -3.23
CA LYS A 8 9.25 -10.09 -3.29
C LYS A 8 9.99 -10.17 -1.97
N THR A 9 10.33 -9.01 -1.39
CA THR A 9 11.14 -8.91 -0.16
C THR A 9 10.39 -9.37 1.09
N LEU A 10 9.07 -9.16 1.14
CA LEU A 10 8.18 -9.59 2.24
C LEU A 10 7.15 -10.61 1.75
N LYS A 11 7.58 -11.58 0.93
CA LYS A 11 6.69 -12.59 0.31
C LYS A 11 5.77 -13.30 1.32
N TYR A 12 6.24 -13.52 2.53
CA TYR A 12 5.48 -14.15 3.61
C TYR A 12 4.23 -13.34 4.04
N LEU A 13 4.20 -12.02 3.82
CA LEU A 13 3.04 -11.16 4.07
C LEU A 13 2.10 -11.04 2.87
N TYR A 14 2.64 -11.10 1.64
CA TYR A 14 1.88 -10.78 0.42
C TYR A 14 1.50 -11.99 -0.44
N ASN A 15 2.09 -13.16 -0.18
CA ASN A 15 1.81 -14.39 -0.89
C ASN A 15 1.86 -15.60 0.07
N PRO A 16 0.95 -15.65 1.06
CA PRO A 16 0.88 -16.77 1.99
C PRO A 16 0.49 -18.06 1.27
N GLY A 17 0.97 -19.20 1.79
CA GLY A 17 0.58 -20.51 1.28
C GLY A 17 -0.91 -20.79 1.48
N LYS A 18 -1.53 -21.54 0.56
CA LYS A 18 -2.97 -21.86 0.61
C LYS A 18 -3.33 -23.00 1.56
N GLN A 19 -2.33 -23.78 1.98
CA GLN A 19 -2.54 -25.04 2.70
C GLN A 19 -2.83 -24.88 4.19
N ALA A 20 -2.35 -23.82 4.84
CA ALA A 20 -2.41 -23.71 6.29
C ALA A 20 -2.53 -22.26 6.75
N PHE A 21 -3.35 -22.06 7.79
CA PHE A 21 -3.33 -20.83 8.56
C PHE A 21 -1.95 -20.65 9.21
N THR A 22 -1.35 -19.48 9.05
CA THR A 22 0.01 -19.20 9.52
C THR A 22 0.04 -17.88 10.27
N VAL A 23 0.63 -17.88 11.46
CA VAL A 23 0.91 -16.66 12.22
C VAL A 23 2.14 -15.99 11.62
N VAL A 24 2.04 -14.69 11.37
CA VAL A 24 3.13 -13.88 10.82
C VAL A 24 3.35 -12.64 11.67
N GLU A 25 4.60 -12.20 11.76
CA GLU A 25 4.95 -10.92 12.36
C GLU A 25 5.02 -9.86 11.28
N VAL A 26 4.28 -8.77 11.46
CA VAL A 26 4.30 -7.62 10.54
C VAL A 26 5.21 -6.56 11.16
N PRO A 27 6.35 -6.20 10.53
CA PRO A 27 7.19 -5.15 11.06
C PRO A 27 6.48 -3.78 10.95
N PRO A 28 6.92 -2.76 11.70
CA PRO A 28 6.45 -1.40 11.50
C PRO A 28 6.67 -0.95 10.05
N MET A 29 5.65 -0.38 9.43
CA MET A 29 5.65 0.04 8.03
C MET A 29 5.03 1.42 7.86
N GLN A 30 5.44 2.13 6.81
CA GLN A 30 4.90 3.44 6.46
C GLN A 30 3.80 3.29 5.42
N TYR A 31 2.68 3.96 5.65
CA TYR A 31 1.51 3.90 4.78
C TYR A 31 0.94 5.30 4.55
N LEU A 32 0.33 5.49 3.38
CA LEU A 32 -0.65 6.54 3.18
C LEU A 32 -2.00 5.98 3.60
N MET A 33 -2.73 6.71 4.43
CA MET A 33 -4.02 6.28 4.97
C MET A 33 -4.99 7.46 4.96
N VAL A 34 -6.27 7.14 4.76
CA VAL A 34 -7.40 8.06 4.91
C VAL A 34 -8.44 7.32 5.74
N ASP A 35 -8.84 7.92 6.86
CA ASP A 35 -9.94 7.38 7.66
C ASP A 35 -11.28 7.61 6.94
N GLY A 36 -12.16 6.63 7.01
CA GLY A 36 -13.46 6.69 6.38
C GLY A 36 -14.48 5.82 7.10
N HIS A 37 -15.74 5.99 6.72
CA HIS A 37 -16.86 5.24 7.28
C HIS A 37 -17.84 4.81 6.19
N GLY A 38 -18.70 3.84 6.51
CA GLY A 38 -19.71 3.34 5.58
C GLY A 38 -19.23 2.18 4.71
N THR A 39 -20.15 1.63 3.91
CA THR A 39 -19.88 0.44 3.10
C THR A 39 -19.17 0.83 1.79
N PRO A 40 -17.98 0.25 1.51
CA PRO A 40 -17.31 0.44 0.23
C PRO A 40 -18.24 0.12 -0.95
N GLY A 41 -18.25 0.98 -1.97
CA GLY A 41 -19.11 0.83 -3.15
C GLY A 41 -20.54 1.40 -3.00
N VAL A 42 -20.90 1.88 -1.81
CA VAL A 42 -22.19 2.58 -1.57
C VAL A 42 -21.95 4.07 -1.32
N VAL A 43 -20.95 4.39 -0.50
CA VAL A 43 -20.60 5.77 -0.13
C VAL A 43 -19.56 6.32 -1.11
N PRO A 44 -19.75 7.54 -1.67
CA PRO A 44 -18.80 8.13 -2.62
C PRO A 44 -17.42 8.40 -2.00
N GLU A 45 -17.36 8.63 -0.70
CA GLU A 45 -16.15 8.96 0.06
C GLU A 45 -15.06 7.87 -0.06
N TYR A 46 -15.45 6.60 -0.24
CA TYR A 46 -14.49 5.53 -0.47
C TYR A 46 -13.74 5.70 -1.80
N GLN A 47 -14.45 6.08 -2.86
CA GLN A 47 -13.84 6.30 -4.17
C GLN A 47 -12.94 7.53 -4.14
N GLU A 48 -13.42 8.63 -3.55
CA GLU A 48 -12.64 9.87 -3.41
C GLU A 48 -11.36 9.65 -2.60
N ALA A 49 -11.43 8.88 -1.50
CA ALA A 49 -10.26 8.51 -0.71
C ALA A 49 -9.24 7.70 -1.52
N LEU A 50 -9.69 6.74 -2.33
CA LEU A 50 -8.79 5.98 -3.21
C LEU A 50 -8.12 6.88 -4.25
N GLU A 51 -8.88 7.77 -4.90
CA GLU A 51 -8.36 8.70 -5.89
C GLU A 51 -7.28 9.61 -5.29
N ALA A 52 -7.52 10.17 -4.10
CA ALA A 52 -6.55 10.98 -3.36
C ALA A 52 -5.28 10.18 -3.00
N LEU A 53 -5.43 8.96 -2.47
CA LEU A 53 -4.31 8.10 -2.10
C LEU A 53 -3.44 7.75 -3.33
N TYR A 54 -4.06 7.43 -4.47
CA TYR A 54 -3.32 7.14 -5.69
C TYR A 54 -2.61 8.38 -6.24
N ALA A 55 -3.26 9.54 -6.26
CA ALA A 55 -2.64 10.79 -6.69
C ALA A 55 -1.37 11.12 -5.88
N VAL A 56 -1.44 11.01 -4.56
CA VAL A 56 -0.29 11.24 -3.66
C VAL A 56 0.80 10.17 -3.86
N ALA A 57 0.43 8.89 -3.92
CA ALA A 57 1.37 7.80 -4.09
C ALA A 57 2.19 7.93 -5.38
N TYR A 58 1.54 8.29 -6.49
CA TYR A 58 2.24 8.50 -7.76
C TYR A 58 3.15 9.73 -7.69
N LYS A 59 2.72 10.83 -7.07
CA LYS A 59 3.58 12.01 -6.88
C LYS A 59 4.84 11.67 -6.08
N ILE A 60 4.71 10.91 -4.98
CA ILE A 60 5.86 10.46 -4.17
C ILE A 60 6.78 9.55 -5.00
N LYS A 61 6.21 8.59 -5.76
CA LYS A 61 6.99 7.71 -6.63
C LYS A 61 7.84 8.50 -7.64
N PHE A 62 7.27 9.53 -8.25
CA PHE A 62 8.01 10.38 -9.19
C PHE A 62 9.06 11.25 -8.48
N ALA A 63 8.72 11.84 -7.32
CA ALA A 63 9.67 12.60 -6.52
C ALA A 63 10.88 11.73 -6.11
N SER A 64 10.65 10.48 -5.71
CA SER A 64 11.70 9.53 -5.35
C SER A 64 12.60 9.13 -6.52
N ASN A 65 12.15 9.32 -7.77
CA ASN A 65 12.96 9.10 -8.96
C ASN A 65 13.73 10.37 -9.37
N PHE A 66 13.26 11.56 -9.00
CA PHE A 66 13.81 12.85 -9.43
C PHE A 66 14.99 13.35 -8.58
N THR A 67 15.10 12.93 -7.32
CA THR A 67 16.18 13.37 -6.41
C THR A 67 17.59 12.89 -6.80
N PHE A 68 17.74 12.19 -7.92
CA PHE A 68 19.02 11.80 -8.49
C PHE A 68 18.99 12.01 -10.01
N SER A 69 19.16 13.27 -10.43
CA SER A 69 19.74 13.65 -11.72
C SER A 69 20.88 14.63 -11.43
#